data_AF-A0A2D9XQ34-F1
#
_entry.id   AF-A0A2D9XQ34-F1
#
_cell.length_a   1.000
_cell.length_b   1.000
_cell.length_c   1.000
_cell.angle_alpha   90.00
_cell.angle_beta   90.00
_cell.angle_gamma   90.00
#
_symmetry.space_group_name_H-M   'P 1'
#
loop_
_entity.id
_entity.type
_entity.pdbx_description
1 polymer ?
#
loop_
_entity_poly.entity_id
_entity_poly.type
_entity_poly.pdbx_seq_one_letter_code
_entity_poly.pdbx_strand_id
1 'polypeptide(L)' 'MVISSNLGFPRIGAHRELKKALESFWKGTSTRENLLDVAKQMRLRHWDMQKKAGIDHIPS' A
#
# COMPACT_ATOMS: atom_id res chain seq x y z
N MET A 1 28.35 3.39 -9.56
CA MET A 1 26.98 3.87 -9.90
C MET A 1 26.29 4.17 -8.58
N VAL A 2 25.68 5.35 -8.43
CA VAL A 2 24.95 5.71 -7.20
C VAL A 2 23.54 5.13 -7.31
N ILE A 3 23.03 4.54 -6.23
CA ILE A 3 21.67 3.98 -6.16
C ILE A 3 20.76 4.86 -5.30
N SER A 4 19.49 4.94 -5.69
CA SER A 4 18.43 5.62 -4.95
C SER A 4 17.60 4.63 -4.14
N SER A 5 17.27 4.98 -2.89
CA SER A 5 16.47 4.14 -1.99
C SER A 5 15.64 5.02 -1.06
N ASN A 6 14.51 4.51 -0.59
CA ASN A 6 13.81 5.05 0.58
C ASN A 6 13.63 3.97 1.65
N LEU A 7 13.27 4.38 2.87
CA LEU A 7 13.12 3.49 4.02
C LEU A 7 11.67 3.02 4.26
N GLY A 8 10.71 3.59 3.54
CA GLY A 8 9.29 3.29 3.74
C GLY A 8 8.40 4.19 2.90
N PHE A 9 7.16 3.73 2.69
CA PHE A 9 6.15 4.47 1.93
C PHE A 9 4.79 4.50 2.68
N PRO A 10 4.07 5.63 2.70
CA PRO A 10 2.78 5.72 3.39
C PRO A 10 1.76 4.69 2.92
N ARG A 11 1.32 3.81 3.83
CA ARG A 11 0.41 2.69 3.51
C ARG A 11 -1.08 3.05 3.48
N ILE A 12 -1.45 4.26 3.92
CA ILE A 12 -2.86 4.63 4.13
C ILE A 12 -3.65 4.75 2.82
N GLY A 13 -2.96 5.03 1.70
CA GLY A 13 -3.55 5.28 0.39
C GLY A 13 -4.00 6.73 0.21
N ALA A 14 -4.00 7.22 -1.04
CA ALA A 14 -4.29 8.62 -1.38
C ALA A 14 -5.69 9.09 -0.92
N HIS A 15 -6.63 8.15 -0.78
CA HIS A 15 -8.00 8.41 -0.34
C HIS A 15 -8.35 7.66 0.95
N ARG A 16 -7.33 7.33 1.74
CA ARG A 16 -7.41 6.57 3.00
C ARG A 16 -8.07 5.20 2.84
N GLU A 17 -7.81 4.52 1.73
CA GLU A 17 -8.38 3.23 1.36
C GLU A 17 -8.17 2.19 2.46
N LEU A 18 -6.96 2.10 3.01
CA LEU A 18 -6.65 1.11 4.05
C LEU A 18 -7.40 1.41 5.36
N LYS A 19 -7.58 2.69 5.71
CA LYS A 19 -8.39 3.08 6.88
C LYS A 19 -9.84 2.62 6.71
N LYS A 20 -10.44 2.92 5.55
CA LYS A 20 -11.83 2.57 5.25
C LYS A 20 -12.05 1.06 5.27
N ALA A 21 -11.15 0.28 4.65
CA ALA A 21 -11.24 -1.17 4.65
C ALA A 21 -11.11 -1.77 6.06
N LEU A 22 -10.17 -1.26 6.86
CA LEU A 22 -9.97 -1.71 8.24
C LEU A 22 -11.19 -1.42 9.12
N GLU A 23 -11.76 -0.22 9.00
CA GLU A 23 -12.96 0.16 9.76
C GLU A 23 -14.19 -0.65 9.35
N SER A 24 -14.38 -0.94 8.06
CA SER A 24 -15.46 -1.82 7.59
C SER A 24 -15.29 -3.25 8.11
N PHE A 25 -14.06 -3.76 8.16
CA PHE A 25 -13.78 -5.08 8.74
C PHE A 25 -14.12 -5.11 10.23
N TRP A 26 -13.69 -4.12 11.02
CA TRP A 26 -14.01 -4.04 12.44
C TRP A 26 -15.50 -3.86 12.73
N LYS A 27 -16.24 -3.18 11.85
CA LYS A 27 -17.70 -3.05 11.94
C LYS A 27 -18.46 -4.32 11.56
N GLY A 28 -17.77 -5.34 11.03
CA GLY A 28 -18.41 -6.55 10.52
C GLY A 28 -19.14 -6.36 9.19
N THR A 29 -18.92 -5.25 8.49
CA THR A 29 -19.56 -4.93 7.21
C THR A 29 -18.72 -5.32 5.99
N SER A 30 -17.55 -5.93 6.20
CA SER A 30 -16.71 -6.52 5.15
C SER A 30 -15.94 -7.73 5.69
N THR A 31 -15.46 -8.58 4.79
CA THR A 31 -14.73 -9.80 5.16
C THR A 31 -13.24 -9.54 5.37
N ARG A 32 -12.55 -10.50 6.01
CA ARG A 32 -11.09 -10.48 6.15
C ARG A 32 -10.40 -10.48 4.78
N GLU A 33 -10.95 -11.22 3.82
CA GLU A 33 -10.45 -11.34 2.46
C GLU A 33 -10.48 -9.98 1.77
N ASN A 34 -11.57 -9.22 1.93
CA ASN A 34 -11.68 -7.86 1.38
C ASN A 34 -10.58 -6.93 1.92
N LEU A 35 -10.34 -6.95 3.24
CA LEU A 35 -9.27 -6.15 3.87
C LEU A 35 -7.88 -6.53 3.32
N LEU A 36 -7.61 -7.83 3.19
CA LEU A 36 -6.34 -8.33 2.68
C LEU A 36 -6.13 -7.98 1.21
N ASP A 37 -7.19 -8.05 0.40
CA ASP A 37 -7.16 -7.66 -1.00
C ASP A 37 -6.88 -6.16 -1.15
N VAL A 38 -7.58 -5.30 -0.41
CA VAL A 38 -7.30 -3.86 -0.41
C VAL A 38 -5.84 -3.59 -0.03
N ALA A 39 -5.34 -4.22 1.04
CA ALA A 39 -3.96 -4.06 1.47
C ALA A 39 -2.95 -4.53 0.41
N LYS A 40 -3.23 -5.65 -0.28
CA LYS A 40 -2.41 -6.17 -1.38
C LYS A 40 -2.37 -5.20 -2.55
N GLN A 41 -3.53 -4.68 -2.97
CA GLN A 41 -3.61 -3.72 -4.07
C GLN A 41 -2.87 -2.41 -3.76
N MET A 42 -2.93 -1.94 -2.51
CA MET A 42 -2.16 -0.77 -2.08
C MET A 42 -0.65 -0.99 -2.17
N ARG A 43 -0.13 -2.15 -1.70
CA ARG A 43 1.30 -2.47 -1.84
C ARG A 43 1.74 -2.51 -3.30
N LEU A 44 0.99 -3.19 -4.16
CA LEU A 44 1.28 -3.27 -5.59
C LEU A 44 1.32 -1.88 -6.24
N ARG A 45 0.32 -1.03 -5.96
CA ARG A 45 0.26 0.33 -6.49
C ARG A 45 1.46 1.18 -6.03
N HIS A 46 1.83 1.08 -4.76
CA HIS A 46 2.95 1.86 -4.22
C HIS A 46 4.31 1.39 -4.76
N TRP A 47 4.51 0.09 -4.94
CA TRP A 47 5.72 -0.43 -5.59
C TRP A 47 5.81 0.01 -7.04
N ASP A 48 4.71 -0.09 -7.80
CA ASP A 48 4.67 0.36 -9.19
C ASP A 48 4.95 1.86 -9.32
N MET A 49 4.39 2.69 -8.43
CA MET A 49 4.65 4.12 -8.39
C MET A 49 6.13 4.43 -8.13
N GLN A 50 6.73 3.78 -7.13
CA GLN A 50 8.14 4.00 -6.79
C GLN A 50 9.08 3.51 -7.90
N LYS A 51 8.75 2.38 -8.54
CA LYS A 51 9.48 1.87 -9.71
C LYS A 51 9.41 2.84 -10.88
N LYS A 52 8.23 3.39 -11.17
CA LYS A 52 8.04 4.42 -12.21
C LYS A 52 8.76 5.73 -11.91
N ALA A 53 8.95 6.05 -10.63
CA ALA A 53 9.73 7.19 -10.19
C ALA A 53 11.26 6.98 -10.28
N GLY A 54 11.72 5.77 -10.66
CA GLY A 54 13.14 5.45 -10.82
C GLY A 54 13.86 5.09 -9.53
N ILE A 55 13.14 4.68 -8.48
CA ILE A 55 13.78 4.20 -7.24
C ILE A 55 14.36 2.81 -7.47
N ASP A 56 15.66 2.66 -7.25
CA ASP A 56 16.39 1.41 -7.49
C ASP A 56 16.08 0.36 -6.42
N HIS A 57 16.06 0.78 -5.15
CA HIS A 57 15.78 -0.09 -4.02
C HIS A 57 14.51 0.36 -3.27
N ILE A 58 13.45 -0.42 -3.44
CA ILE A 58 12.11 -0.14 -2.93
C ILE A 58 11.84 -0.99 -1.68
N PRO A 59 11.35 -0.43 -0.57
CA PRO A 59 11.06 -1.18 0.65
C PRO A 59 9.85 -2.12 0.51
N SER A 60 9.86 -3.24 1.24
CA SER A 60 8.80 -4.26 1.27
C SER A 60 8.39 -4.65 2.67
#